data_AF-A0A7J4QVG0-F1
#
_entry.id   AF-A0A7J4QVG0-F1
#
_cell.length_a   1.000
_cell.length_b   1.000
_cell.length_c   1.000
_cell.angle_alpha   90.00
_cell.angle_beta   90.00
_cell.angle_gamma   90.00
#
_symmetry.space_group_name_H-M   'P 1'
#
loop_
_entity.id
_entity.type
_entity.pdbx_description
1 polymer ?
#
loop_
_entity_poly.entity_id
_entity_poly.type
_entity_poly.pdbx_seq_one_letter_code
_entity_poly.pdbx_strand_id
1 'polypeptide(L)'
;HNPRSTVATVTEIQDYLRLLWARIGKPHCPTCGREVARRTVQEIVDDVLWHMEGHAIAVWSPAVRARKGTHVDLFRQLVEQGFLNGKVNGHEVEFESPPELDKNFRHDIDVRIDRLRCTRDRRQRLTEAVESSLRLGGGATAIESLEAPAEDAELTEGTKARLTEVGQTIAWSEDFACPEHGAFMPELSPRVFSFNSPLGACSACQG
;
A
#
# COMPACT_ATOMS: atom_id res chain seq x y z
N HIS A 1 -29.92 28.87 18.38
CA HIS A 1 -29.51 27.46 18.24
C HIS A 1 -28.31 27.39 17.32
N ASN A 2 -27.16 26.90 17.81
CA ASN A 2 -26.04 26.57 16.96
C ASN A 2 -26.29 25.16 16.38
N PRO A 3 -26.45 24.99 15.05
CA PRO A 3 -26.76 23.69 14.44
C PRO A 3 -25.66 22.64 14.62
N ARG A 4 -24.49 23.03 15.13
CA ARG A 4 -23.32 22.17 15.34
C ARG A 4 -23.11 21.74 16.79
N SER A 5 -23.95 22.18 17.72
CA SER A 5 -23.85 21.80 19.13
C SER A 5 -24.66 20.53 19.41
N THR A 6 -23.98 19.47 19.81
CA THR A 6 -24.56 18.20 20.28
C THR A 6 -24.33 18.02 21.77
N VAL A 7 -25.03 17.08 22.41
CA VAL A 7 -24.79 16.70 23.81
C VAL A 7 -23.30 16.42 24.05
N ALA A 8 -22.66 15.65 23.17
CA ALA A 8 -21.26 15.28 23.28
C ALA A 8 -20.29 16.47 23.16
N THR A 9 -20.63 17.51 22.38
CA THR A 9 -19.82 18.74 22.33
C THR A 9 -20.00 19.61 23.57
N VAL A 10 -21.19 19.61 24.19
CA VAL A 10 -21.47 20.42 25.39
C VAL A 10 -20.85 19.78 26.64
N THR A 11 -20.83 18.45 26.71
CA THR A 11 -20.23 17.71 27.82
C THR A 11 -18.75 17.39 27.61
N GLU A 12 -18.12 17.93 26.56
CA GLU A 12 -16.73 17.66 26.14
C GLU A 12 -16.40 16.19 25.86
N ILE A 13 -17.36 15.27 25.94
CA ILE A 13 -17.19 13.85 25.61
C ILE A 13 -16.66 13.69 24.18
N GLN A 14 -17.12 14.52 23.24
CA GLN A 14 -16.61 14.52 21.87
C GLN A 14 -15.10 14.76 21.83
N ASP A 15 -14.54 15.59 22.70
CA ASP A 15 -13.11 15.91 22.68
C ASP A 15 -12.27 14.72 23.14
N TYR A 16 -12.72 14.00 24.17
CA TYR A 16 -12.12 12.75 24.60
C TYR A 16 -12.24 11.66 23.53
N LEU A 17 -13.40 11.52 22.89
CA LEU A 17 -13.59 10.55 21.82
C LEU A 17 -12.67 10.83 20.62
N ARG A 18 -12.52 12.10 20.22
CA ARG A 18 -11.58 12.51 19.16
C ARG A 18 -10.13 12.17 19.51
N LEU A 19 -9.73 12.35 20.76
CA LEU A 19 -8.41 11.93 21.25
C LEU A 19 -8.25 10.41 21.24
N LEU A 20 -9.28 9.67 21.67
CA LEU A 20 -9.28 8.21 21.70
C LEU A 20 -9.06 7.63 20.30
N TRP A 21 -9.87 8.06 19.32
CA TRP A 21 -9.74 7.57 17.94
C TRP A 21 -8.44 8.01 17.27
N ALA A 22 -7.92 9.19 17.58
CA ALA A 22 -6.63 9.63 17.06
C ALA A 22 -5.45 8.82 17.60
N ARG A 23 -5.54 8.32 18.85
CA ARG A 23 -4.42 7.64 19.51
C ARG A 23 -4.41 6.13 19.30
N ILE A 24 -5.56 5.48 19.36
CA ILE A 24 -5.67 4.03 19.31
C ILE A 24 -6.66 3.52 18.26
N GLY A 25 -7.22 4.43 17.45
CA GLY A 25 -8.08 4.05 16.34
C GLY A 25 -7.28 3.30 15.28
N LYS A 26 -7.83 2.16 14.82
CA LYS A 26 -7.35 1.44 13.65
C LYS A 26 -8.10 1.98 12.43
N PRO A 27 -7.45 2.74 11.54
CA PRO A 27 -8.14 3.27 10.39
C PRO A 27 -8.32 2.18 9.35
N HIS A 28 -9.42 2.25 8.61
CA HIS A 28 -9.75 1.28 7.58
C HIS A 28 -10.03 2.00 6.26
N CYS A 29 -9.72 1.35 5.14
CA CYS A 29 -10.08 1.82 3.82
C CYS A 29 -11.61 1.93 3.73
N PRO A 30 -12.19 3.08 3.33
CA PRO A 30 -13.64 3.22 3.22
C PRO A 30 -14.24 2.38 2.07
N THR A 31 -13.42 1.88 1.15
CA THR A 31 -13.86 1.10 -0.02
C THR A 31 -13.86 -0.40 0.27
N CYS A 32 -12.77 -0.95 0.80
CA CYS A 32 -12.65 -2.40 1.06
C CYS A 32 -12.66 -2.78 2.54
N GLY A 33 -12.65 -1.82 3.46
CA GLY A 33 -12.64 -2.10 4.90
C GLY A 33 -11.33 -2.67 5.45
N ARG A 34 -10.26 -2.79 4.66
CA ARG A 34 -8.95 -3.25 5.15
C ARG A 34 -8.32 -2.21 6.08
N GLU A 35 -7.70 -2.65 7.17
CA GLU A 35 -6.91 -1.79 8.04
C GLU A 35 -5.78 -1.12 7.23
N VAL A 36 -5.69 0.20 7.31
CA VAL A 36 -4.57 0.97 6.73
C VAL A 36 -3.64 1.32 7.88
N ALA A 37 -2.38 0.96 7.80
CA ALA A 37 -1.43 1.27 8.86
C ALA A 37 -0.17 1.80 8.21
N ARG A 38 0.29 2.94 8.72
CA ARG A 38 1.63 3.43 8.43
C ARG A 38 2.62 2.44 9.02
N ARG A 39 3.52 1.93 8.17
CA ARG A 39 4.63 1.06 8.59
C ARG A 39 5.94 1.65 8.11
N THR A 40 6.95 1.55 8.95
CA THR A 40 8.32 1.83 8.55
C THR A 40 8.81 0.76 7.56
N VAL A 41 9.83 1.10 6.78
CA VAL A 41 10.50 0.16 5.88
C VAL A 41 10.89 -1.13 6.62
N GLN A 42 11.46 -1.00 7.82
CA GLN A 42 11.89 -2.17 8.60
C GLN A 42 10.72 -3.05 9.03
N GLU A 43 9.61 -2.46 9.49
CA GLU A 43 8.40 -3.21 9.82
C GLU A 43 7.82 -3.92 8.59
N ILE A 44 7.88 -3.31 7.41
CA ILE A 44 7.47 -3.96 6.16
C ILE A 44 8.39 -5.14 5.85
N VAL A 45 9.71 -4.96 5.92
CA VAL A 45 10.69 -6.03 5.65
C VAL A 45 10.52 -7.19 6.63
N ASP A 46 10.32 -6.90 7.92
CA ASP A 46 10.07 -7.92 8.95
C ASP A 46 8.78 -8.68 8.67
N ASP A 47 7.71 -7.99 8.27
CA ASP A 47 6.43 -8.63 7.94
C ASP A 47 6.52 -9.45 6.64
N VAL A 48 7.26 -8.99 5.64
CA VAL A 48 7.52 -9.75 4.41
C VAL A 48 8.29 -11.03 4.74
N LEU A 49 9.33 -10.97 5.58
CA LEU A 49 10.03 -12.16 6.05
C LEU A 49 9.09 -13.08 6.82
N TRP A 50 8.25 -12.54 7.71
CA TRP A 50 7.29 -13.32 8.47
C TRP A 50 6.27 -14.06 7.59
N HIS A 51 5.83 -13.44 6.50
CA HIS A 51 4.82 -13.98 5.60
C HIS A 51 5.36 -14.80 4.43
N MET A 52 6.62 -14.60 4.04
CA MET A 52 7.16 -15.15 2.79
C MET A 52 8.60 -15.69 2.92
N GLU A 53 9.09 -16.01 4.12
CA GLU A 53 10.40 -16.64 4.29
C GLU A 53 10.54 -17.91 3.44
N GLY A 54 11.62 -18.01 2.67
CA GLY A 54 11.92 -19.10 1.75
C GLY A 54 11.29 -18.98 0.35
N HIS A 55 10.28 -18.13 0.16
CA HIS A 55 9.60 -17.99 -1.14
C HIS A 55 10.51 -17.31 -2.18
N ALA A 56 10.37 -17.66 -3.45
CA ALA A 56 10.78 -16.74 -4.51
C ALA A 56 9.72 -15.65 -4.63
N ILE A 57 10.12 -14.39 -4.56
CA ILE A 57 9.22 -13.24 -4.54
C ILE A 57 9.53 -12.25 -5.66
N ALA A 58 8.51 -11.52 -6.10
CA ALA A 58 8.66 -10.29 -6.87
C ALA A 58 8.24 -9.09 -6.01
N VAL A 59 9.06 -8.05 -6.03
CA VAL A 59 8.80 -6.75 -5.40
C VAL A 59 8.20 -5.84 -6.47
N TRP A 60 6.97 -5.39 -6.25
CA TRP A 60 6.20 -4.56 -7.16
C TRP A 60 5.97 -3.17 -6.58
N SER A 61 6.20 -2.15 -7.41
CA SER A 61 5.90 -0.77 -7.10
C SER A 61 4.66 -0.29 -7.85
N PRO A 62 3.60 0.15 -7.13
CA PRO A 62 2.36 0.62 -7.72
C PRO A 62 2.49 2.04 -8.27
N ALA A 63 3.16 2.21 -9.41
CA ALA A 63 3.41 3.52 -10.02
C ALA A 63 2.10 4.24 -10.42
N VAL A 64 1.09 3.49 -10.89
CA VAL A 64 -0.23 4.03 -11.21
C VAL A 64 -1.33 3.15 -10.63
N ARG A 65 -2.34 3.81 -10.03
CA ARG A 65 -3.55 3.18 -9.51
C ARG A 65 -4.80 3.91 -10.00
N ALA A 66 -5.66 3.19 -10.72
CA ALA A 66 -6.98 3.62 -11.18
C ALA A 66 -6.99 4.99 -11.88
N ARG A 67 -5.94 5.34 -12.63
CA ARG A 67 -5.84 6.63 -13.34
C ARG A 67 -6.16 6.49 -14.83
N LYS A 68 -6.91 7.45 -15.35
CA LYS A 68 -7.18 7.56 -16.79
C LYS A 68 -5.98 8.09 -17.54
N GLY A 69 -5.76 7.61 -18.76
CA GLY A 69 -4.71 8.11 -19.64
C GLY A 69 -3.99 7.02 -20.41
N THR A 70 -3.25 7.43 -21.44
CA THR A 70 -2.45 6.52 -22.27
C THR A 70 -1.12 6.15 -21.62
N HIS A 71 -0.62 6.97 -20.69
CA HIS A 71 0.63 6.78 -19.93
C HIS A 71 1.90 6.57 -20.78
N VAL A 72 1.90 6.99 -22.05
CA VAL A 72 3.05 6.83 -22.97
C VAL A 72 4.32 7.48 -22.44
N ASP A 73 4.22 8.71 -21.91
CA ASP A 73 5.38 9.41 -21.35
C ASP A 73 5.90 8.74 -20.07
N LEU A 74 5.01 8.14 -19.27
CA LEU A 74 5.40 7.38 -18.09
C LEU A 74 6.22 6.14 -18.48
N PHE A 75 5.77 5.35 -19.47
CA PHE A 75 6.53 4.19 -19.92
C PHE A 75 7.92 4.58 -20.42
N ARG A 76 8.04 5.67 -21.18
CA ARG A 76 9.34 6.19 -21.63
C ARG A 76 10.24 6.55 -20.45
N GLN A 77 9.71 7.28 -19.47
CA GLN A 77 10.46 7.66 -18.27
C GLN A 77 10.89 6.45 -17.43
N LEU A 78 10.07 5.40 -17.36
CA LEU A 78 10.41 4.16 -16.66
C LEU A 78 11.58 3.45 -17.34
N VAL A 79 11.55 3.33 -18.67
CA VAL A 79 12.66 2.76 -19.45
C VAL A 79 13.94 3.58 -19.30
N GLU A 80 13.86 4.90 -19.37
CA GLU A 80 15.01 5.81 -19.15
C GLU A 80 15.64 5.64 -17.76
N GLN A 81 14.83 5.29 -16.75
CA GLN A 81 15.28 4.99 -15.38
C GLN A 81 15.78 3.54 -15.23
N GLY A 82 15.72 2.72 -16.28
CA GLY A 82 16.17 1.33 -16.28
C GLY A 82 15.12 0.31 -15.82
N PHE A 83 13.87 0.74 -15.63
CA PHE A 83 12.77 -0.19 -15.37
C PHE A 83 12.26 -0.78 -16.69
N LEU A 84 12.47 -2.08 -16.88
CA LEU A 84 12.15 -2.76 -18.14
C LEU A 84 10.84 -3.56 -18.09
N ASN A 85 10.43 -4.02 -16.91
CA ASN A 85 9.29 -4.93 -16.77
C ASN A 85 8.30 -4.44 -15.72
N GLY A 86 7.04 -4.78 -15.93
CA GLY A 86 5.95 -4.44 -15.04
C GLY A 86 4.70 -5.26 -15.29
N LYS A 87 3.61 -4.88 -14.62
CA LYS A 87 2.25 -5.31 -14.96
C LYS A 87 1.42 -4.11 -15.37
N VAL A 88 0.59 -4.29 -16.40
CA VAL A 88 -0.42 -3.31 -16.81
C VAL A 88 -1.79 -3.98 -16.73
N ASN A 89 -2.66 -3.47 -15.87
CA ASN A 89 -3.96 -4.06 -15.54
C ASN A 89 -3.83 -5.56 -15.16
N GLY A 90 -2.78 -5.91 -14.42
CA GLY A 90 -2.49 -7.28 -13.97
C GLY A 90 -1.74 -8.17 -14.96
N HIS A 91 -1.54 -7.74 -16.21
CA HIS A 91 -0.80 -8.52 -17.22
C HIS A 91 0.67 -8.12 -17.26
N GLU A 92 1.59 -9.09 -17.24
CA GLU A 92 3.03 -8.80 -17.39
C GLU A 92 3.35 -8.22 -18.76
N VAL A 93 4.17 -7.18 -18.78
CA VAL A 93 4.59 -6.47 -19.99
C VAL A 93 6.04 -6.01 -19.90
N GLU A 94 6.64 -5.80 -21.07
CA GLU A 94 7.91 -5.07 -21.23
C GLU A 94 7.60 -3.60 -21.52
N PHE A 95 8.21 -2.67 -20.79
CA PHE A 95 7.97 -1.24 -20.96
C PHE A 95 8.61 -0.65 -22.22
N GLU A 96 9.54 -1.37 -22.85
CA GLU A 96 10.05 -1.03 -24.19
C GLU A 96 9.00 -1.27 -25.28
N SER A 97 8.06 -2.19 -25.04
CA SER A 97 6.94 -2.49 -25.94
C SER A 97 5.62 -2.54 -25.16
N PRO A 98 5.18 -1.39 -24.60
CA PRO A 98 4.00 -1.37 -23.76
C PRO A 98 2.72 -1.50 -24.61
N PRO A 99 1.62 -2.05 -24.04
CA PRO A 99 0.34 -2.10 -24.73
C PRO A 99 -0.23 -0.70 -24.94
N GLU A 100 -1.00 -0.51 -26.01
CA GLU A 100 -1.75 0.74 -26.21
C GLU A 100 -2.88 0.85 -25.18
N LEU A 101 -2.89 1.94 -24.43
CA LEU A 101 -3.89 2.24 -23.40
C LEU A 101 -4.86 3.32 -23.88
N ASP A 102 -6.15 3.15 -23.58
CA ASP A 102 -7.17 4.12 -23.94
C ASP A 102 -7.23 5.25 -22.91
N LYS A 103 -7.17 6.50 -23.40
CA LYS A 103 -7.24 7.70 -22.56
C LYS A 103 -8.48 7.79 -21.66
N ASN A 104 -9.59 7.12 -22.01
CA ASN A 104 -10.86 7.24 -21.31
C ASN A 104 -11.02 6.22 -20.17
N PHE A 105 -10.26 5.12 -20.22
CA PHE A 105 -10.31 4.05 -19.24
C PHE A 105 -9.28 4.24 -18.14
N ARG A 106 -9.58 3.72 -16.95
CA ARG A 106 -8.67 3.72 -15.81
C ARG A 106 -7.74 2.52 -15.94
N HIS A 107 -6.47 2.74 -15.63
CA HIS A 107 -5.44 1.72 -15.70
C HIS A 107 -4.64 1.65 -14.40
N ASP A 108 -4.11 0.46 -14.15
CA ASP A 108 -3.16 0.15 -13.09
C ASP A 108 -1.83 -0.23 -13.73
N ILE A 109 -0.73 0.35 -13.23
CA ILE A 109 0.62 0.07 -13.73
C ILE A 109 1.51 -0.22 -12.53
N ASP A 110 2.05 -1.42 -12.51
CA ASP A 110 3.02 -1.91 -11.53
C ASP A 110 4.39 -2.04 -12.18
N VAL A 111 5.42 -1.59 -11.48
CA VAL A 111 6.81 -1.70 -11.91
C VAL A 111 7.48 -2.81 -11.12
N ARG A 112 8.16 -3.75 -11.80
CA ARG A 112 8.95 -4.78 -11.11
C ARG A 112 10.26 -4.16 -10.65
N ILE A 113 10.46 -4.11 -9.33
CA ILE A 113 11.66 -3.52 -8.73
C ILE A 113 12.76 -4.57 -8.58
N ASP A 114 12.42 -5.73 -8.03
CA ASP A 114 13.36 -6.82 -7.84
C ASP A 114 12.63 -8.17 -7.87
N ARG A 115 13.40 -9.23 -8.14
CA ARG A 115 12.98 -10.61 -7.98
C ARG A 115 14.08 -11.36 -7.25
N LEU A 116 13.75 -11.90 -6.08
CA LEU A 116 14.71 -12.55 -5.19
C LEU A 116 14.07 -13.68 -4.40
N ARG A 117 14.89 -14.58 -3.85
CA ARG A 117 14.42 -15.48 -2.81
C ARG A 117 14.42 -14.75 -1.47
N CYS A 118 13.31 -14.79 -0.75
CA CYS A 118 13.10 -14.09 0.50
C CYS A 118 13.74 -14.90 1.64
N THR A 119 14.99 -14.58 1.98
CA THR A 119 15.73 -15.27 3.04
C THR A 119 16.41 -14.25 3.95
N ARG A 120 16.72 -14.66 5.19
CA ARG A 120 17.33 -13.76 6.19
C ARG A 120 18.69 -13.23 5.78
N ASP A 121 19.50 -14.03 5.08
CA ASP A 121 20.79 -13.60 4.53
C ASP A 121 20.64 -12.50 3.45
N ARG A 122 19.49 -12.44 2.78
CA ARG A 122 19.15 -11.45 1.75
C ARG A 122 18.36 -10.25 2.28
N ARG A 123 18.21 -10.12 3.61
CA ARG A 123 17.44 -9.04 4.25
C ARG A 123 17.85 -7.64 3.78
N GLN A 124 19.14 -7.39 3.59
CA GLN A 124 19.62 -6.09 3.11
C GLN A 124 19.09 -5.78 1.70
N ARG A 125 19.19 -6.73 0.78
CA ARG A 125 18.67 -6.59 -0.59
C ARG A 125 17.15 -6.41 -0.60
N LEU A 126 16.43 -7.15 0.25
CA LEU A 126 14.99 -6.98 0.42
C LEU A 126 14.66 -5.55 0.90
N THR A 127 15.41 -5.03 1.86
CA THR A 127 15.27 -3.64 2.34
C THR A 127 15.43 -2.65 1.20
N GLU A 128 16.53 -2.76 0.44
CA GLU A 128 16.81 -1.86 -0.69
C GLU A 128 15.71 -1.91 -1.76
N ALA A 129 15.19 -3.11 -2.07
CA ALA A 129 14.09 -3.28 -3.01
C ALA A 129 12.77 -2.69 -2.48
N VAL A 130 12.45 -2.88 -1.20
CA VAL A 130 11.27 -2.29 -0.56
C VAL A 130 11.36 -0.75 -0.54
N GLU A 131 12.51 -0.19 -0.18
CA GLU A 131 12.72 1.27 -0.20
C GLU A 131 12.58 1.86 -1.60
N SER A 132 13.17 1.22 -2.61
CA SER A 132 13.04 1.62 -4.01
C SER A 132 11.57 1.55 -4.47
N SER A 133 10.88 0.48 -4.09
CA SER A 133 9.47 0.27 -4.41
C SER A 133 8.55 1.33 -3.81
N LEU A 134 8.71 1.63 -2.52
CA LEU A 134 7.95 2.66 -1.82
C LEU A 134 8.19 4.03 -2.45
N ARG A 135 9.45 4.37 -2.77
CA ARG A 135 9.82 5.65 -3.39
C ARG A 135 9.14 5.85 -4.75
N LEU A 136 9.16 4.85 -5.61
CA LEU A 136 8.52 4.92 -6.93
C LEU A 136 6.99 4.86 -6.83
N GLY A 137 6.46 4.11 -5.87
CA GLY A 137 5.03 3.84 -5.68
C GLY A 137 4.31 4.90 -4.85
N GLY A 138 4.98 6.00 -4.51
CA GLY A 138 4.41 7.06 -3.67
C GLY A 138 3.99 6.57 -2.29
N GLY A 139 4.82 5.71 -1.69
CA GLY A 139 4.62 5.18 -0.35
C GLY A 139 3.90 3.84 -0.28
N ALA A 140 3.65 3.17 -1.40
CA ALA A 140 3.07 1.82 -1.42
C ALA A 140 4.00 0.80 -2.11
N THR A 141 3.90 -0.47 -1.71
CA THR A 141 4.65 -1.59 -2.29
C THR A 141 3.81 -2.86 -2.21
N ALA A 142 4.02 -3.80 -3.12
CA ALA A 142 3.39 -5.11 -3.07
C ALA A 142 4.42 -6.22 -3.31
N ILE A 143 4.32 -7.30 -2.56
CA ILE A 143 5.16 -8.49 -2.74
C ILE A 143 4.28 -9.64 -3.19
N GLU A 144 4.68 -10.28 -4.28
CA GLU A 144 4.02 -11.46 -4.84
C GLU A 144 4.88 -12.69 -4.59
N SER A 145 4.28 -13.78 -4.12
CA SER A 145 4.93 -15.08 -4.09
C SER A 145 4.91 -15.72 -5.48
N LEU A 146 6.08 -15.98 -6.04
CA LEU A 146 6.23 -16.68 -7.33
C LEU A 146 6.47 -18.18 -7.17
N GLU A 147 7.08 -18.59 -6.06
CA GLU A 147 7.39 -19.98 -5.76
C GLU A 147 7.37 -20.17 -4.24
N ALA A 148 6.80 -21.28 -3.78
CA ALA A 148 6.78 -21.65 -2.37
C ALA A 148 8.20 -22.03 -1.88
N PRO A 149 8.43 -22.06 -0.55
CA PRO A 149 9.66 -22.61 0.01
C PRO A 149 9.77 -24.11 -0.32
N ALA A 150 11.00 -24.61 -0.39
CA ALA A 150 11.21 -26.05 -0.46
C ALA A 150 10.63 -26.76 0.78
N GLU A 151 10.18 -28.00 0.64
CA GLU A 151 9.56 -28.76 1.75
C GLU A 151 10.52 -28.94 2.93
N ASP A 152 11.81 -29.08 2.64
CA ASP A 152 12.91 -29.25 3.58
C ASP A 152 13.54 -27.92 4.04
N ALA A 153 13.03 -26.77 3.60
CA ALA A 153 13.55 -25.48 4.01
C ALA A 153 13.38 -25.27 5.53
N GLU A 154 14.49 -24.95 6.20
CA GLU A 154 14.48 -24.48 7.58
C GLU A 154 13.90 -23.06 7.63
N LEU A 155 12.67 -22.95 8.13
CA LEU A 155 11.96 -21.68 8.33
C LEU A 155 11.95 -21.32 9.81
N THR A 156 11.84 -20.03 10.11
CA THR A 156 11.70 -19.57 11.48
C THR A 156 10.42 -20.13 12.09
N GLU A 157 10.50 -20.55 13.35
CA GLU A 157 9.33 -20.99 14.09
C GLU A 157 8.26 -19.88 14.15
N GLY A 158 7.01 -20.27 13.88
CA GLY A 158 5.86 -19.38 13.89
C GLY A 158 5.59 -18.63 12.59
N THR A 159 6.49 -18.65 11.59
CA THR A 159 6.28 -17.91 10.34
C THR A 159 4.98 -18.33 9.65
N LYS A 160 4.41 -17.39 8.90
CA LYS A 160 3.25 -17.62 8.05
C LYS A 160 3.63 -17.98 6.61
N ALA A 161 4.91 -18.19 6.31
CA ALA A 161 5.40 -18.54 4.97
C ALA A 161 4.58 -19.68 4.34
N ARG A 162 4.40 -20.80 5.06
CA ARG A 162 3.63 -21.94 4.56
C ARG A 162 2.12 -21.71 4.41
N LEU A 163 1.60 -20.59 4.92
CA LEU A 163 0.21 -20.19 4.73
C LEU A 163 0.03 -19.30 3.50
N THR A 164 1.11 -18.76 2.96
CA THR A 164 1.08 -17.90 1.77
C THR A 164 1.07 -18.78 0.53
N GLU A 165 0.06 -18.60 -0.32
CA GLU A 165 -0.07 -19.37 -1.56
C GLU A 165 0.78 -18.78 -2.69
N VAL A 166 1.22 -19.62 -3.62
CA VAL A 166 1.89 -19.16 -4.84
C VAL A 166 0.90 -18.34 -5.68
N GLY A 167 1.35 -17.18 -6.15
CA GLY A 167 0.53 -16.16 -6.82
C GLY A 167 -0.14 -15.18 -5.85
N GLN A 168 -0.11 -15.43 -4.54
CA GLN A 168 -0.64 -14.48 -3.57
C GLN A 168 0.21 -13.20 -3.56
N THR A 169 -0.47 -12.07 -3.68
CA THR A 169 0.14 -10.74 -3.55
C THR A 169 -0.33 -10.10 -2.26
N ILE A 170 0.61 -9.64 -1.45
CA ILE A 170 0.34 -8.86 -0.23
C ILE A 170 0.90 -7.46 -0.45
N ALA A 171 0.19 -6.44 0.01
CA ALA A 171 0.58 -5.06 -0.20
C ALA A 171 0.68 -4.29 1.10
N TRP A 172 1.66 -3.39 1.15
CA TRP A 172 2.02 -2.56 2.29
C TRP A 172 2.09 -1.09 1.89
N SER A 173 2.03 -0.21 2.90
CA SER A 173 2.10 1.24 2.73
C SER A 173 2.90 1.87 3.88
N GLU A 174 3.72 2.87 3.56
CA GLU A 174 4.42 3.72 4.53
C GLU A 174 3.56 4.92 4.99
N ASP A 175 2.41 5.11 4.32
CA ASP A 175 1.38 6.08 4.67
C ASP A 175 0.09 5.38 5.13
N PHE A 176 -0.88 6.15 5.64
CA PHE A 176 -2.24 5.66 5.88
C PHE A 176 -3.02 5.52 4.55
N ALA A 177 -2.45 4.78 3.60
CA ALA A 177 -3.03 4.57 2.29
C ALA A 177 -3.46 3.11 2.12
N CYS A 178 -4.61 2.89 1.50
CA CYS A 178 -4.97 1.57 1.00
C CYS A 178 -4.12 1.28 -0.25
N PRO A 179 -3.28 0.23 -0.26
CA PRO A 179 -2.40 -0.05 -1.38
C PRO A 179 -3.15 -0.53 -2.65
N GLU A 180 -4.40 -0.97 -2.49
CA GLU A 180 -5.25 -1.41 -3.61
C GLU A 180 -6.09 -0.27 -4.19
N HIS A 181 -6.74 0.52 -3.33
CA HIS A 181 -7.70 1.54 -3.76
C HIS A 181 -7.10 2.95 -3.82
N GLY A 182 -5.86 3.14 -3.36
CA GLY A 182 -5.21 4.45 -3.25
C GLY A 182 -5.89 5.39 -2.28
N ALA A 183 -6.77 4.88 -1.41
CA ALA A 183 -7.47 5.68 -0.41
C ALA A 183 -6.45 6.19 0.60
N PHE A 184 -6.03 7.44 0.45
CA PHE A 184 -5.16 8.14 1.38
C PHE A 184 -5.99 8.69 2.53
N MET A 185 -5.65 8.31 3.76
CA MET A 185 -6.21 8.91 4.96
C MET A 185 -5.23 9.96 5.50
N PRO A 186 -5.72 11.16 5.88
CA PRO A 186 -4.89 12.11 6.59
C PRO A 186 -4.36 11.50 7.90
N GLU A 187 -3.25 12.05 8.40
CA GLU A 187 -2.71 11.68 9.70
C GLU A 187 -3.81 11.73 10.77
N LEU A 188 -3.89 10.66 11.57
CA LEU A 188 -4.89 10.50 12.62
C LEU A 188 -4.66 11.50 13.75
N SER A 189 -5.20 12.70 13.55
CA SER A 189 -5.21 13.76 14.54
C SER A 189 -6.63 13.97 15.09
N PRO A 190 -6.81 14.51 16.30
CA PRO A 190 -8.14 14.79 16.84
C PRO A 190 -9.00 15.73 15.99
N ARG A 191 -8.40 16.42 15.00
CA ARG A 191 -9.11 17.32 14.08
C ARG A 191 -9.84 16.57 12.97
N VAL A 192 -9.33 15.42 12.52
CA VAL A 192 -10.01 14.61 11.47
C VAL A 192 -11.29 13.97 11.99
N PHE A 193 -11.44 13.84 13.31
CA PHE A 193 -12.65 13.34 13.98
C PHE A 193 -13.61 14.47 14.40
N SER A 194 -13.37 15.71 13.95
CA SER A 194 -14.22 16.86 14.25
C SER A 194 -15.03 17.27 13.03
N PHE A 195 -16.35 17.07 13.08
CA PHE A 195 -17.29 17.60 12.08
C PHE A 195 -17.39 19.14 12.13
N ASN A 196 -16.77 19.79 13.13
CA ASN A 196 -16.61 21.24 13.19
C ASN A 196 -15.32 21.73 12.52
N SER A 197 -14.42 20.82 12.12
CA SER A 197 -13.22 21.14 11.37
C SER A 197 -13.42 20.77 9.91
N PRO A 198 -12.93 21.58 8.94
CA PRO A 198 -12.94 21.21 7.53
C PRO A 198 -12.23 19.87 7.23
N LEU A 199 -11.33 19.43 8.12
CA LEU A 199 -10.61 18.17 8.00
C LEU A 199 -11.46 16.93 8.32
N GLY A 200 -12.51 17.08 9.14
CA GLY A 200 -13.38 15.98 9.57
C GLY A 200 -14.85 16.15 9.19
N ALA A 201 -15.22 17.32 8.69
CA ALA A 201 -16.57 17.62 8.22
C ALA A 201 -16.85 16.96 6.87
N CYS A 202 -18.05 16.39 6.72
CA CYS A 202 -18.53 15.87 5.45
C CYS A 202 -18.61 16.99 4.40
N SER A 203 -18.04 16.76 3.22
CA SER A 203 -17.99 17.76 2.15
C SER A 203 -19.38 18.13 1.59
N ALA A 204 -20.36 17.23 1.68
CA ALA A 204 -21.70 17.45 1.15
C ALA A 204 -22.58 18.33 2.05
N CYS A 205 -22.47 18.21 3.38
CA CYS A 205 -23.28 18.96 4.34
C CYS A 205 -22.48 19.96 5.20
N GLN A 206 -21.16 19.97 5.07
CA GLN A 206 -20.21 20.78 5.86
C GLN A 206 -20.19 20.47 7.37
N GLY A 207 -20.70 19.31 7.77
CA GLY A 207 -20.70 18.79 9.14
C GLY A 207 -20.93 17.30 9.12
#